data_AF-A0A7K8MI00-F1
#
_entry.id   AF-A0A7K8MI00-F1
#
_cell.length_a   1.000
_cell.length_b   1.000
_cell.length_c   1.000
_cell.angle_alpha   90.00
_cell.angle_beta   90.00
_cell.angle_gamma   90.00
#
_symmetry.space_group_name_H-M   'P 1'
#
loop_
_entity.id
_entity.type
_entity.pdbx_description
1 polymer ?
#
loop_
_entity_poly.entity_id
_entity_poly.type
_entity_poly.pdbx_seq_one_letter_code
_entity_poly.pdbx_strand_id
1 'polypeptide(L)'
;MDHEAPTIRPRRIQNQNVIHRLERRRISSGKAGTHWHQVRVFHQNVFPNFTVVNVEKPPCFLRKFSPDGRYFIAFSSDQTSLEIYEYQGCQAAEDLLQGYEGEILANGNDQRSVNIRGRLFERFFVLLHITNVASNGEHLNRECSLFTDDCRYVIVGSAAYLPEEPHPPFFEVYRNSESVTPNPRSPLEDYSLHIIDLHTGRLCDTRAFKCDKVILSHNQGLYLYKNILAILSVQQQTIHVFQVTPEGTFIDVRTIGRFCYEDDLLTLSAVYPEVQRDTQTGMANPYKEPFINSLKHRLLVYLWRRAEQDGSAIAKRRFFQYFDQLRQLRMWKMQLLDENHLFIKYTSEDVVTLRVTDPSQPSFFVVYNMVTTEVIAVFENTSDELLELFENFCDLFRNATLHSEAVQFPCSASSNNFARQIQRRFKDTIVNAKYGGHTEAVRRLLGQLPISAQSYSGSPYLDLSLFSYDDKWVSVMERPKTCGDHPIRFYARDSGLLKFEIQAGLLGRPINHTVRRLVAFTFHPFEPFAISVQRTNAEYVVNFHMRHSCT
;
A
#
# COMPACT_ATOMS: atom_id res chain seq x y z
N MET A 1 -56.08 15.47 -24.92
CA MET A 1 -55.43 15.27 -23.60
C MET A 1 -54.27 14.33 -23.85
N ASP A 2 -53.10 14.90 -24.13
CA ASP A 2 -51.89 14.15 -24.46
C ASP A 2 -51.28 13.61 -23.18
N HIS A 3 -51.27 12.28 -23.07
CA HIS A 3 -50.57 11.59 -22.00
C HIS A 3 -49.05 11.73 -22.23
N GLU A 4 -48.41 12.62 -21.50
CA GLU A 4 -46.95 12.66 -21.36
C GLU A 4 -46.46 11.30 -20.86
N ALA A 5 -45.89 10.50 -21.76
CA ALA A 5 -45.19 9.29 -21.38
C ALA A 5 -43.96 9.67 -20.54
N PRO A 6 -43.72 9.04 -19.37
CA PRO A 6 -42.57 9.37 -18.55
C PRO A 6 -41.27 9.14 -19.33
N THR A 7 -40.44 10.17 -19.42
CA THR A 7 -39.16 10.21 -20.16
C THR A 7 -38.11 9.22 -19.64
N ILE A 8 -38.32 8.62 -18.45
CA ILE A 8 -37.42 7.64 -17.84
C ILE A 8 -38.18 6.34 -17.62
N ARG A 9 -37.81 5.29 -18.37
CA ARG A 9 -38.34 3.94 -18.16
C ARG A 9 -37.77 3.35 -16.86
N PRO A 10 -38.60 2.81 -15.95
CA PRO A 10 -38.11 2.19 -14.72
C PRO A 10 -37.22 0.97 -15.06
N ARG A 11 -36.08 0.86 -14.37
CA ARG A 11 -35.12 -0.21 -14.60
C ARG A 11 -35.73 -1.55 -14.19
N ARG A 12 -35.73 -2.54 -15.09
CA ARG A 12 -36.15 -3.90 -14.77
C ARG A 12 -35.07 -4.60 -13.95
N ILE A 13 -35.42 -4.99 -12.72
CA ILE A 13 -34.54 -5.77 -11.85
C ILE A 13 -34.51 -7.22 -12.36
N GLN A 14 -33.31 -7.74 -12.63
CA GLN A 14 -33.13 -9.15 -12.99
C GLN A 14 -33.34 -10.06 -11.77
N ASN A 15 -33.72 -11.32 -12.00
CA ASN A 15 -33.89 -12.30 -10.94
C ASN A 15 -32.64 -12.37 -10.04
N GLN A 16 -32.86 -12.20 -8.74
CA GLN A 16 -31.82 -12.17 -7.70
C GLN A 16 -31.64 -13.54 -7.02
N ASN A 17 -32.46 -14.53 -7.36
CA ASN A 17 -32.35 -15.86 -6.81
C ASN A 17 -30.99 -16.50 -7.17
N VAL A 18 -30.27 -16.93 -6.14
CA VAL A 18 -28.93 -17.52 -6.25
C VAL A 18 -28.93 -18.76 -7.15
N ILE A 19 -29.89 -19.67 -6.96
CA ILE A 19 -30.02 -20.91 -7.73
C ILE A 19 -30.23 -20.60 -9.21
N HIS A 20 -31.15 -19.67 -9.51
CA HIS A 20 -31.39 -19.25 -10.89
C HIS A 20 -30.13 -18.64 -11.54
N ARG A 21 -29.35 -17.84 -10.80
CA ARG A 21 -28.10 -17.27 -11.30
C ARG A 21 -27.01 -18.31 -11.49
N LEU A 22 -26.93 -19.31 -10.61
CA LEU A 22 -26.01 -20.45 -10.76
C LEU A 22 -26.34 -21.30 -11.99
N GLU A 23 -27.61 -21.67 -12.17
CA GLU A 23 -28.06 -22.43 -13.34
C GLU A 23 -27.81 -21.65 -14.63
N ARG A 24 -28.10 -20.35 -14.65
CA ARG A 24 -27.79 -19.51 -15.80
C ARG A 24 -26.30 -19.47 -16.12
N ARG A 25 -25.42 -19.44 -15.11
CA ARG A 25 -23.96 -19.51 -15.29
C ARG A 25 -23.50 -20.87 -15.83
N ARG A 26 -24.15 -21.96 -15.44
CA ARG A 26 -23.87 -23.32 -15.96
C ARG A 26 -24.24 -23.45 -17.43
N ILE A 27 -25.38 -22.91 -17.81
CA ILE A 27 -25.98 -23.11 -19.15
C ILE A 27 -25.48 -22.05 -20.16
N SER A 28 -25.06 -20.87 -19.70
CA SER A 28 -24.61 -19.77 -20.55
C SER A 28 -23.29 -19.18 -20.09
N SER A 29 -22.30 -19.19 -20.99
CA SER A 29 -20.98 -18.56 -20.77
C SER A 29 -20.96 -17.05 -21.03
N GLY A 30 -22.13 -16.45 -21.31
CA GLY A 30 -22.22 -15.03 -21.66
C GLY A 30 -21.64 -14.67 -23.02
N LYS A 31 -21.32 -13.39 -23.19
CA LYS A 31 -20.57 -12.90 -24.34
C LYS A 31 -19.10 -13.30 -24.19
N ALA A 32 -18.42 -13.56 -25.30
CA ALA A 32 -16.99 -13.84 -25.31
C ALA A 32 -16.21 -12.78 -24.51
N GLY A 33 -15.25 -13.22 -23.70
CA GLY A 33 -14.43 -12.34 -22.85
C GLY A 33 -15.11 -11.84 -21.56
N THR A 34 -16.39 -12.14 -21.30
CA THR A 34 -17.10 -11.64 -20.09
C THR A 34 -17.09 -12.59 -18.89
N HIS A 35 -16.46 -13.76 -19.02
CA HIS A 35 -16.46 -14.81 -17.99
C HIS A 35 -16.06 -14.29 -16.60
N TRP A 36 -14.95 -13.55 -16.47
CA TRP A 36 -14.51 -12.97 -15.20
C TRP A 36 -15.53 -12.03 -14.56
N HIS A 37 -16.14 -11.16 -15.37
CA HIS A 37 -17.19 -10.26 -14.89
C HIS A 37 -18.41 -11.04 -14.40
N GLN A 38 -18.79 -12.11 -15.11
CA GLN A 38 -19.91 -12.97 -14.70
C GLN A 38 -19.64 -13.70 -13.39
N VAL A 39 -18.42 -14.20 -13.16
CA VAL A 39 -18.03 -14.79 -11.88
C VAL A 39 -18.12 -13.74 -10.77
N ARG A 40 -17.61 -12.53 -11.02
CA ARG A 40 -17.60 -11.44 -10.05
C ARG A 40 -18.99 -10.98 -9.64
N VAL A 41 -19.92 -10.87 -10.58
CA VAL A 41 -21.34 -10.55 -10.32
C VAL A 41 -21.99 -11.50 -9.31
N PHE A 42 -21.49 -12.73 -9.18
CA PHE A 42 -22.03 -13.67 -8.21
C PHE A 42 -21.86 -13.23 -6.75
N HIS A 43 -20.82 -12.44 -6.43
CA HIS A 43 -20.59 -11.86 -5.11
C HIS A 43 -21.72 -10.89 -4.69
N GLN A 44 -22.55 -10.42 -5.63
CA GLN A 44 -23.77 -9.65 -5.29
C GLN A 44 -24.89 -10.51 -4.69
N ASN A 45 -24.75 -11.84 -4.66
CA ASN A 45 -25.71 -12.77 -4.05
C ASN A 45 -25.12 -13.53 -2.86
N VAL A 46 -23.80 -13.62 -2.80
CA VAL A 46 -23.05 -14.22 -1.68
C VAL A 46 -22.22 -13.12 -1.04
N PHE A 47 -22.65 -12.64 0.12
CA PHE A 47 -22.08 -11.47 0.80
C PHE A 47 -22.11 -11.65 2.32
N PRO A 48 -21.29 -10.89 3.08
CA PRO A 48 -21.31 -10.92 4.54
C PRO A 48 -22.56 -10.22 5.04
N ASN A 49 -23.52 -10.98 5.57
CA ASN A 49 -24.82 -10.48 6.07
C ASN A 49 -24.94 -10.52 7.60
N PHE A 50 -23.88 -10.91 8.31
CA PHE A 50 -23.90 -11.05 9.76
C PHE A 50 -22.63 -10.46 10.39
N THR A 51 -22.79 -9.68 11.46
CA THR A 51 -21.67 -9.08 12.18
C THR A 51 -21.62 -9.57 13.62
N VAL A 52 -20.46 -10.09 14.03
CA VAL A 52 -20.15 -10.35 15.44
C VAL A 52 -19.24 -9.25 15.96
N VAL A 53 -19.70 -8.53 16.98
CA VAL A 53 -18.97 -7.40 17.58
C VAL A 53 -18.10 -7.87 18.73
N ASN A 54 -16.90 -7.30 18.84
CA ASN A 54 -15.96 -7.55 19.93
C ASN A 54 -15.62 -9.05 20.09
N VAL A 55 -15.11 -9.63 19.00
CA VAL A 55 -14.59 -11.00 18.95
C VAL A 55 -13.33 -11.10 19.79
N GLU A 56 -13.25 -12.13 20.64
CA GLU A 56 -12.04 -12.39 21.42
C GLU A 56 -10.96 -12.94 20.49
N LYS A 57 -9.72 -12.49 20.68
CA LYS A 57 -8.59 -12.92 19.86
C LYS A 57 -7.33 -13.10 20.71
N PRO A 58 -6.34 -13.85 20.22
CA PRO A 58 -5.02 -13.91 20.83
C PRO A 58 -4.38 -12.52 20.98
N PRO A 59 -3.34 -12.38 21.83
CA PRO A 59 -2.58 -11.14 22.00
C PRO A 59 -1.69 -10.87 20.77
N CYS A 60 -2.31 -10.53 19.64
CA CYS A 60 -1.64 -10.22 18.38
C CYS A 60 -2.29 -9.01 17.68
N PHE A 61 -1.59 -8.45 16.71
CA PHE A 61 -2.06 -7.39 15.81
C PHE A 61 -2.38 -8.01 14.46
N LEU A 62 -3.67 -8.10 14.16
CA LEU A 62 -4.19 -8.63 12.90
C LEU A 62 -3.74 -7.73 11.75
N ARG A 63 -3.20 -8.32 10.67
CA ARG A 63 -2.64 -7.55 9.55
C ARG A 63 -3.39 -7.73 8.24
N LYS A 64 -3.24 -8.87 7.56
CA LYS A 64 -3.69 -9.03 6.17
C LYS A 64 -3.81 -10.51 5.80
N PHE A 65 -4.70 -10.80 4.84
CA PHE A 65 -4.73 -12.10 4.15
C PHE A 65 -3.60 -12.19 3.12
N SER A 66 -3.11 -13.40 2.88
CA SER A 66 -2.33 -13.69 1.68
C SER A 66 -3.19 -13.44 0.43
N PRO A 67 -2.58 -13.18 -0.74
CA PRO A 67 -3.34 -12.82 -1.94
C PRO A 67 -4.25 -13.93 -2.46
N ASP A 68 -3.94 -15.19 -2.15
CA ASP A 68 -4.77 -16.37 -2.39
C ASP A 68 -5.88 -16.60 -1.33
N GLY A 69 -5.89 -15.81 -0.25
CA GLY A 69 -6.87 -15.87 0.83
C GLY A 69 -6.68 -17.03 1.81
N ARG A 70 -5.73 -17.94 1.57
CA ARG A 70 -5.56 -19.14 2.39
C ARG A 70 -4.96 -18.85 3.77
N TYR A 71 -3.99 -17.94 3.81
CA TYR A 71 -3.28 -17.59 5.03
C TYR A 71 -3.69 -16.21 5.53
N PHE A 72 -3.65 -16.05 6.85
CA PHE A 72 -3.83 -14.77 7.51
C PHE A 72 -2.64 -14.52 8.42
N ILE A 73 -2.00 -13.36 8.27
CA ILE A 73 -0.84 -12.98 9.07
C ILE A 73 -1.25 -12.01 10.19
N ALA A 74 -0.64 -12.21 11.36
CA ALA A 74 -0.70 -11.29 12.48
C ALA A 74 0.69 -11.12 13.10
N PHE A 75 0.92 -9.99 13.75
CA PHE A 75 2.15 -9.76 14.52
C PHE A 75 1.89 -10.03 15.99
N SER A 76 2.81 -10.70 16.68
CA SER A 76 2.68 -10.92 18.12
C SER A 76 2.59 -9.60 18.90
N SER A 77 2.03 -9.61 20.11
CA SER A 77 1.85 -8.39 20.92
C SER A 77 3.16 -7.67 21.25
N ASP A 78 4.25 -8.43 21.39
CA ASP A 78 5.61 -7.93 21.64
C ASP A 78 6.34 -7.52 20.34
N GLN A 79 5.74 -7.75 19.17
CA GLN A 79 6.29 -7.44 17.84
C GLN A 79 7.61 -8.16 17.53
N THR A 80 7.85 -9.32 18.13
CA THR A 80 9.05 -10.12 17.86
C THR A 80 8.82 -11.19 16.79
N SER A 81 7.56 -11.65 16.68
CA SER A 81 7.20 -12.83 15.91
C SER A 81 6.05 -12.55 14.93
N LEU A 82 6.09 -13.25 13.80
CA LEU A 82 4.99 -13.32 12.85
C LEU A 82 4.17 -14.60 13.13
N GLU A 83 2.87 -14.43 13.34
CA GLU A 83 1.90 -15.51 13.49
C GLU A 83 1.20 -15.76 12.16
N ILE A 84 1.23 -17.00 11.69
CA ILE A 84 0.64 -17.43 10.41
C ILE A 84 -0.53 -18.36 10.72
N TYR A 85 -1.72 -17.94 10.33
CA TYR A 85 -2.96 -18.68 10.51
C TYR A 85 -3.48 -19.21 9.17
N GLU A 86 -4.05 -20.42 9.17
CA GLU A 86 -4.83 -20.94 8.05
C GLU A 86 -6.30 -20.56 8.21
N TYR A 87 -6.86 -19.96 7.16
CA TYR A 87 -8.26 -19.59 7.11
C TYR A 87 -9.13 -20.80 6.77
N GLN A 88 -10.09 -21.13 7.65
CA GLN A 88 -10.94 -22.32 7.52
C GLN A 88 -12.21 -22.10 6.66
N GLY A 89 -12.38 -20.90 6.10
CA GLY A 89 -13.52 -20.55 5.26
C GLY A 89 -14.68 -19.88 6.01
N CYS A 90 -15.56 -19.23 5.26
CA CYS A 90 -16.64 -18.40 5.78
C CYS A 90 -17.74 -19.16 6.52
N GLN A 91 -17.83 -20.48 6.36
CA GLN A 91 -18.81 -21.35 7.04
C GLN A 91 -18.27 -22.02 8.31
N ALA A 92 -17.00 -21.81 8.65
CA ALA A 92 -16.31 -22.55 9.72
C ALA A 92 -16.94 -22.41 11.11
N ALA A 93 -17.73 -21.36 11.34
CA ALA A 93 -18.41 -21.07 12.60
C ALA A 93 -19.95 -21.17 12.51
N GLU A 94 -20.51 -21.69 11.42
CA GLU A 94 -21.96 -21.72 11.21
C GLU A 94 -22.67 -22.59 12.27
N ASP A 95 -22.04 -23.66 12.73
CA ASP A 95 -22.52 -24.52 13.82
C ASP A 95 -22.74 -23.75 15.12
N LEU A 96 -21.89 -22.77 15.42
CA LEU A 96 -22.00 -21.92 16.61
C LEU A 96 -23.15 -20.91 16.50
N LEU A 97 -23.48 -20.51 15.27
CA LEU A 97 -24.49 -19.49 14.97
C LEU A 97 -25.90 -20.07 14.73
N GLN A 98 -26.05 -21.39 14.66
CA GLN A 98 -27.35 -22.04 14.42
C GLN A 98 -28.43 -21.58 15.41
N GLY A 99 -29.59 -21.13 14.91
CA GLY A 99 -30.69 -20.65 15.75
C GLY A 99 -30.42 -19.29 16.39
N TYR A 100 -29.53 -18.48 15.81
CA TYR A 100 -29.48 -17.05 16.05
C TYR A 100 -30.24 -16.34 14.92
N GLU A 101 -31.31 -15.64 15.26
CA GLU A 101 -32.03 -14.81 14.30
C GLU A 101 -31.59 -13.36 14.44
N GLY A 102 -31.10 -12.77 13.35
CA GLY A 102 -30.71 -11.37 13.29
C GLY A 102 -29.50 -11.12 12.40
N GLU A 103 -29.09 -9.86 12.33
CA GLU A 103 -27.97 -9.40 11.49
C GLU A 103 -26.71 -9.08 12.31
N ILE A 104 -26.85 -8.90 13.63
CA ILE A 104 -25.77 -8.45 14.51
C ILE A 104 -25.82 -9.20 15.84
N LEU A 105 -24.72 -9.85 16.20
CA LEU A 105 -24.44 -10.29 17.56
C LEU A 105 -23.72 -9.17 18.31
N ALA A 106 -24.51 -8.37 19.04
CA ALA A 106 -24.01 -7.25 19.83
C ALA A 106 -23.26 -7.72 21.08
N ASN A 107 -22.63 -6.77 21.79
CA ASN A 107 -21.93 -7.01 23.06
C ASN A 107 -22.91 -7.27 24.22
N GLY A 108 -23.77 -8.28 24.07
CA GLY A 108 -24.68 -8.75 25.12
C GLY A 108 -23.95 -9.65 26.11
N ASN A 109 -24.39 -9.60 27.37
CA ASN A 109 -23.81 -10.40 28.46
C ASN A 109 -24.39 -11.83 28.55
N ASP A 110 -25.19 -12.24 27.58
CA ASP A 110 -25.75 -13.59 27.56
C ASP A 110 -24.63 -14.62 27.42
N GLN A 111 -24.69 -15.68 28.23
CA GLN A 111 -23.67 -16.73 28.26
C GLN A 111 -23.38 -17.33 26.87
N ARG A 112 -24.42 -17.44 26.04
CA ARG A 112 -24.32 -17.90 24.65
C ARG A 112 -23.51 -16.94 23.78
N SER A 113 -23.79 -15.65 23.86
CA SER A 113 -23.10 -14.59 23.11
C SER A 113 -21.64 -14.45 23.51
N VAL A 114 -21.31 -14.64 24.80
CA VAL A 114 -19.92 -14.69 25.28
C VAL A 114 -19.19 -15.91 24.71
N ASN A 115 -19.80 -17.09 24.78
CA ASN A 115 -19.20 -18.33 24.25
C ASN A 115 -18.93 -18.26 22.74
N ILE A 116 -19.88 -17.73 21.95
CA ILE A 116 -19.69 -17.55 20.50
C ILE A 116 -18.48 -16.65 20.24
N ARG A 117 -18.38 -15.50 20.92
CA ARG A 117 -17.27 -14.54 20.74
C ARG A 117 -15.91 -15.09 21.14
N GLY A 118 -15.87 -15.92 22.19
CA GLY A 118 -14.65 -16.59 22.66
C GLY A 118 -14.11 -17.63 21.67
N ARG A 119 -14.99 -18.34 20.97
CA ARG A 119 -14.60 -19.44 20.07
C ARG A 119 -14.46 -19.04 18.60
N LEU A 120 -15.00 -17.89 18.22
CA LEU A 120 -15.11 -17.49 16.82
C LEU A 120 -13.75 -17.39 16.12
N PHE A 121 -12.75 -16.81 16.80
CA PHE A 121 -11.42 -16.64 16.23
C PHE A 121 -10.77 -17.99 15.89
N GLU A 122 -10.75 -18.91 16.85
CA GLU A 122 -10.16 -20.25 16.69
C GLU A 122 -10.88 -21.10 15.62
N ARG A 123 -12.17 -20.83 15.35
CA ARG A 123 -12.91 -21.49 14.26
C ARG A 123 -12.46 -21.01 12.90
N PHE A 124 -12.29 -19.71 12.71
CA PHE A 124 -11.89 -19.15 11.41
C PHE A 124 -10.39 -19.26 11.15
N PHE A 125 -9.57 -19.19 12.19
CA PHE A 125 -8.12 -19.08 12.10
C PHE A 125 -7.45 -20.16 12.95
N VAL A 126 -6.88 -21.16 12.26
CA VAL A 126 -6.06 -22.18 12.88
C VAL A 126 -4.61 -21.72 12.82
N LEU A 127 -3.97 -21.55 13.97
CA LEU A 127 -2.56 -21.18 14.02
C LEU A 127 -1.70 -22.32 13.46
N LEU A 128 -0.96 -22.05 12.39
CA LEU A 128 -0.02 -23.01 11.80
C LEU A 128 1.39 -22.81 12.35
N HIS A 129 1.87 -21.57 12.31
CA HIS A 129 3.26 -21.25 12.60
C HIS A 129 3.40 -19.96 13.39
N ILE A 130 4.39 -19.93 14.27
CA ILE A 130 4.92 -18.72 14.90
C ILE A 130 6.38 -18.64 14.51
N THR A 131 6.73 -17.65 13.70
CA THR A 131 8.11 -17.41 13.27
C THR A 131 8.68 -16.28 14.10
N ASN A 132 9.65 -16.57 14.97
CA ASN A 132 10.39 -15.52 15.67
C ASN A 132 11.39 -14.88 14.71
N VAL A 133 11.30 -13.56 14.55
CA VAL A 133 12.06 -12.80 13.54
C VAL A 133 13.00 -11.81 14.23
N ALA A 134 12.47 -11.07 15.19
CA ALA A 134 13.15 -9.97 15.86
C ALA A 134 13.63 -10.41 17.26
N SER A 135 14.66 -11.25 17.28
CA SER A 135 15.23 -11.80 18.52
C SER A 135 16.21 -10.84 19.23
N ASN A 136 16.66 -9.77 18.56
CA ASN A 136 17.80 -8.94 19.00
C ASN A 136 17.39 -7.52 19.41
N GLY A 137 16.25 -7.37 20.09
CA GLY A 137 15.75 -6.04 20.50
C GLY A 137 15.17 -5.21 19.35
N GLU A 138 15.00 -5.81 18.18
CA GLU A 138 14.24 -5.25 17.07
C GLU A 138 12.73 -5.37 17.33
N HIS A 139 11.93 -4.53 16.67
CA HIS A 139 10.49 -4.65 16.65
C HIS A 139 9.97 -4.68 15.21
N LEU A 140 9.15 -5.69 14.90
CA LEU A 140 8.45 -5.79 13.62
C LEU A 140 7.50 -4.61 13.42
N ASN A 141 7.57 -3.97 12.26
CA ASN A 141 6.63 -2.95 11.88
C ASN A 141 5.32 -3.61 11.42
N ARG A 142 4.27 -3.42 12.21
CA ARG A 142 2.94 -4.03 12.01
C ARG A 142 2.28 -3.65 10.69
N GLU A 143 2.70 -2.58 10.04
CA GLU A 143 2.12 -2.11 8.78
C GLU A 143 2.95 -2.54 7.56
N CYS A 144 4.10 -3.17 7.79
CA CYS A 144 5.03 -3.60 6.75
C CYS A 144 4.83 -5.08 6.40
N SER A 145 4.25 -5.34 5.24
CA SER A 145 4.05 -6.70 4.72
C SER A 145 3.91 -6.68 3.21
N LEU A 146 4.76 -7.43 2.51
CA LEU A 146 4.71 -7.62 1.06
C LEU A 146 4.71 -9.11 0.74
N PHE A 147 3.69 -9.58 0.04
CA PHE A 147 3.59 -10.97 -0.42
C PHE A 147 4.22 -11.14 -1.80
N THR A 148 4.89 -12.26 -2.03
CA THR A 148 5.32 -12.64 -3.38
C THR A 148 4.11 -13.04 -4.24
N ASP A 149 4.25 -12.96 -5.56
CA ASP A 149 3.16 -13.26 -6.51
C ASP A 149 2.66 -14.71 -6.41
N ASP A 150 3.55 -15.64 -6.07
CA ASP A 150 3.24 -17.05 -5.85
C ASP A 150 2.57 -17.34 -4.50
N CYS A 151 2.33 -16.30 -3.68
CA CYS A 151 1.75 -16.38 -2.34
C CYS A 151 2.51 -17.30 -1.37
N ARG A 152 3.76 -17.64 -1.68
CA ARG A 152 4.57 -18.55 -0.85
C ARG A 152 5.31 -17.82 0.25
N TYR A 153 5.79 -16.62 -0.03
CA TYR A 153 6.63 -15.85 0.87
C TYR A 153 5.99 -14.53 1.27
N VAL A 154 6.32 -14.08 2.48
CA VAL A 154 6.01 -12.74 2.97
C VAL A 154 7.30 -12.05 3.41
N ILE A 155 7.45 -10.80 2.99
CA ILE A 155 8.52 -9.91 3.39
C ILE A 155 8.00 -8.96 4.45
N VAL A 156 8.64 -8.95 5.62
CA VAL A 156 8.33 -8.07 6.75
C VAL A 156 9.56 -7.26 7.14
N GLY A 157 9.34 -6.07 7.69
CA GLY A 157 10.42 -5.19 8.14
C GLY A 157 10.41 -5.04 9.65
N SER A 158 11.58 -5.07 10.27
CA SER A 158 11.81 -4.71 11.66
C SER A 158 12.64 -3.44 11.76
N ALA A 159 12.60 -2.80 12.93
CA ALA A 159 13.44 -1.67 13.27
C ALA A 159 13.97 -1.84 14.71
N ALA A 160 15.24 -1.52 14.93
CA ALA A 160 15.84 -1.36 16.24
C ALA A 160 16.29 0.09 16.45
N TYR A 161 16.00 0.61 17.64
CA TYR A 161 16.50 1.92 18.04
C TYR A 161 18.02 1.85 18.24
N LEU A 162 18.70 2.87 17.74
CA LEU A 162 20.12 3.04 18.03
C LEU A 162 20.32 3.42 19.50
N PRO A 163 21.33 2.87 20.17
CA PRO A 163 21.67 3.28 21.53
C PRO A 163 22.11 4.75 21.54
N GLU A 164 21.77 5.48 22.62
CA GLU A 164 22.21 6.87 22.77
C GLU A 164 23.74 6.95 22.91
N GLU A 165 24.37 5.97 23.55
CA GLU A 165 25.84 5.85 23.65
C GLU A 165 26.30 4.41 23.39
N PRO A 166 27.39 4.20 22.62
CA PRO A 166 28.12 5.19 21.83
C PRO A 166 27.29 5.64 20.61
N HIS A 167 27.39 6.93 20.27
CA HIS A 167 26.80 7.44 19.04
C HIS A 167 27.36 6.71 17.81
N PRO A 168 26.52 6.47 16.79
CA PRO A 168 26.97 5.84 15.57
C PRO A 168 28.11 6.66 14.94
N PRO A 169 29.16 6.01 14.40
CA PRO A 169 30.26 6.70 13.75
C PRO A 169 29.76 7.64 12.65
N PHE A 170 30.36 8.82 12.54
CA PHE A 170 29.94 9.85 11.56
C PHE A 170 29.82 9.29 10.14
N PHE A 171 30.77 8.47 9.71
CA PHE A 171 30.79 7.90 8.35
C PHE A 171 29.86 6.71 8.15
N GLU A 172 29.27 6.16 9.21
CA GLU A 172 28.18 5.19 9.09
C GLU A 172 26.85 5.90 8.81
N VAL A 173 26.66 7.10 9.36
CA VAL A 173 25.48 7.95 9.17
C VAL A 173 25.53 8.70 7.84
N TYR A 174 26.70 9.23 7.48
CA TYR A 174 26.92 10.03 6.27
C TYR A 174 27.78 9.24 5.27
N ARG A 175 27.12 8.35 4.51
CA ARG A 175 27.80 7.44 3.59
C ARG A 175 28.10 8.02 2.21
N ASN A 176 27.54 9.18 1.86
CA ASN A 176 27.84 9.90 0.63
C ASN A 176 27.46 11.39 0.76
N SER A 177 27.92 12.21 -0.19
CA SER A 177 27.72 13.67 -0.20
C SER A 177 26.25 14.12 -0.28
N GLU A 178 25.33 13.24 -0.64
CA GLU A 178 23.89 13.54 -0.67
C GLU A 178 23.14 13.06 0.58
N SER A 179 23.81 12.37 1.50
CA SER A 179 23.20 11.92 2.76
C SER A 179 22.53 13.09 3.49
N VAL A 180 21.31 12.89 3.96
CA VAL A 180 20.52 13.97 4.56
C VAL A 180 20.90 14.20 6.01
N THR A 181 20.60 15.39 6.51
CA THR A 181 20.84 15.72 7.92
C THR A 181 19.76 15.07 8.79
N PRO A 182 20.09 14.16 9.71
CA PRO A 182 19.10 13.50 10.55
C PRO A 182 18.26 14.52 11.32
N ASN A 183 16.96 14.24 11.44
CA ASN A 183 16.07 15.06 12.24
C ASN A 183 16.00 14.46 13.65
N PRO A 184 16.31 15.22 14.71
CA PRO A 184 16.19 14.73 16.10
C PRO A 184 14.79 14.22 16.47
N ARG A 185 13.74 14.74 15.81
CA ARG A 185 12.36 14.28 16.02
C ARG A 185 12.02 12.95 15.32
N SER A 186 12.90 12.49 14.43
CA SER A 186 12.76 11.27 13.67
C SER A 186 14.13 10.58 13.62
N PRO A 187 14.52 9.88 14.71
CA PRO A 187 15.84 9.27 14.80
C PRO A 187 16.06 8.23 13.69
N LEU A 188 17.35 7.97 13.48
CA LEU A 188 17.83 6.86 12.66
C LEU A 188 17.68 5.56 13.44
N GLU A 189 17.43 4.48 12.72
CA GLU A 189 17.19 3.16 13.26
C GLU A 189 17.99 2.15 12.42
N ASP A 190 18.27 0.99 13.01
CA ASP A 190 18.75 -0.16 12.26
C ASP A 190 17.52 -0.92 11.75
N TYR A 191 17.37 -1.01 10.44
CA TYR A 191 16.26 -1.70 9.80
C TYR A 191 16.68 -3.06 9.30
N SER A 192 15.87 -4.09 9.53
CA SER A 192 16.08 -5.41 8.94
C SER A 192 14.86 -5.81 8.12
N LEU A 193 15.07 -6.32 6.91
CA LEU A 193 14.02 -6.97 6.12
C LEU A 193 14.20 -8.46 6.17
N HIS A 194 13.09 -9.16 6.39
CA HIS A 194 13.04 -10.59 6.60
C HIS A 194 12.08 -11.20 5.61
N ILE A 195 12.45 -12.32 5.01
CA ILE A 195 11.58 -13.11 4.13
C ILE A 195 11.25 -14.43 4.82
N ILE A 196 9.95 -14.73 4.88
CA ILE A 196 9.40 -15.86 5.65
C ILE A 196 8.55 -16.70 4.70
N ASP A 197 8.76 -18.02 4.73
CA ASP A 197 7.93 -19.00 4.02
C ASP A 197 6.62 -19.23 4.79
N LEU A 198 5.49 -18.93 4.15
CA LEU A 198 4.15 -19.08 4.74
C LEU A 198 3.75 -20.54 4.94
N HIS A 199 4.28 -21.47 4.13
CA HIS A 199 3.94 -22.88 4.20
C HIS A 199 4.69 -23.64 5.28
N THR A 200 5.94 -23.23 5.55
CA THR A 200 6.80 -23.91 6.52
C THR A 200 7.02 -23.10 7.80
N GLY A 201 6.65 -21.81 7.80
CA GLY A 201 6.89 -20.89 8.91
C GLY A 201 8.37 -20.58 9.15
N ARG A 202 9.24 -20.84 8.17
CA ARG A 202 10.68 -20.63 8.31
C ARG A 202 11.08 -19.23 7.89
N LEU A 203 11.93 -18.58 8.70
CA LEU A 203 12.68 -17.41 8.29
C LEU A 203 13.76 -17.85 7.29
N CYS A 204 13.67 -17.38 6.04
CA CYS A 204 14.52 -17.84 4.95
C CYS A 204 15.79 -17.00 4.80
N ASP A 205 15.67 -15.66 4.85
CA ASP A 205 16.79 -14.75 4.71
C ASP A 205 16.52 -13.41 5.41
N THR A 206 17.57 -12.63 5.67
CA THR A 206 17.49 -11.31 6.32
C THR A 206 18.51 -10.34 5.73
N ARG A 207 18.11 -9.09 5.49
CA ARG A 207 18.99 -8.00 5.03
C ARG A 207 18.88 -6.81 5.98
N ALA A 208 20.03 -6.36 6.50
CA ALA A 208 20.10 -5.29 7.48
C ALA A 208 20.64 -3.98 6.87
N PHE A 209 20.05 -2.86 7.27
CA PHE A 209 20.38 -1.49 6.90
C PHE A 209 20.67 -0.71 8.17
N LYS A 210 21.93 -0.36 8.39
CA LYS A 210 22.37 0.30 9.61
C LYS A 210 22.32 1.80 9.51
N CYS A 211 21.98 2.47 10.62
CA CYS A 211 21.98 3.92 10.75
C CYS A 211 21.25 4.62 9.60
N ASP A 212 20.07 4.10 9.26
CA ASP A 212 19.33 4.52 8.08
C ASP A 212 17.97 5.13 8.45
N LYS A 213 17.24 5.59 7.44
CA LYS A 213 15.83 5.90 7.48
C LYS A 213 15.10 5.22 6.34
N VAL A 214 14.49 4.07 6.61
CA VAL A 214 13.60 3.36 5.68
C VAL A 214 12.17 3.45 6.20
N ILE A 215 11.25 4.00 5.40
CA ILE A 215 9.85 4.21 5.82
C ILE A 215 9.06 2.90 5.65
N LEU A 216 9.11 2.02 6.66
CA LEU A 216 8.39 0.74 6.64
C LEU A 216 6.86 0.89 6.74
N SER A 217 6.37 1.94 7.39
CA SER A 217 4.94 2.17 7.58
C SER A 217 4.19 2.25 6.25
N HIS A 218 3.18 1.39 6.11
CA HIS A 218 2.40 1.19 4.89
C HIS A 218 3.26 0.92 3.64
N ASN A 219 4.38 0.21 3.77
CA ASN A 219 5.26 -0.17 2.65
C ASN A 219 5.73 1.06 1.83
N GLN A 220 5.97 2.22 2.44
CA GLN A 220 6.31 3.45 1.68
C GLN A 220 7.75 3.49 1.16
N GLY A 221 8.67 2.89 1.90
CA GLY A 221 10.09 2.79 1.53
C GLY A 221 10.43 1.51 0.78
N LEU A 222 9.47 0.61 0.61
CA LEU A 222 9.65 -0.71 0.00
C LEU A 222 8.72 -0.87 -1.19
N TYR A 223 9.22 -1.44 -2.29
CA TYR A 223 8.36 -1.79 -3.41
C TYR A 223 8.74 -3.14 -4.00
N LEU A 224 7.78 -4.07 -4.05
CA LEU A 224 7.93 -5.37 -4.70
C LEU A 224 7.13 -5.38 -6.00
N TYR A 225 7.82 -5.63 -7.11
CA TYR A 225 7.22 -5.87 -8.41
C TYR A 225 7.71 -7.22 -8.93
N LYS A 226 6.79 -8.19 -9.07
CA LYS A 226 7.13 -9.59 -9.32
C LYS A 226 8.15 -10.11 -8.30
N ASN A 227 9.37 -10.38 -8.75
CA ASN A 227 10.48 -10.84 -7.95
C ASN A 227 11.54 -9.75 -7.70
N ILE A 228 11.32 -8.50 -8.12
CA ILE A 228 12.26 -7.40 -7.91
C ILE A 228 11.78 -6.55 -6.73
N LEU A 229 12.59 -6.49 -5.69
CA LEU A 229 12.37 -5.69 -4.48
C LEU A 229 13.28 -4.47 -4.51
N ALA A 230 12.70 -3.27 -4.48
CA ALA A 230 13.44 -2.03 -4.29
C ALA A 230 13.24 -1.49 -2.87
N ILE A 231 14.32 -1.01 -2.24
CA ILE A 231 14.33 -0.37 -0.92
C ILE A 231 14.96 1.03 -1.03
N LEU A 232 14.25 2.06 -0.55
CA LEU A 232 14.76 3.43 -0.52
C LEU A 232 15.35 3.72 0.85
N SER A 233 16.68 3.88 0.87
CA SER A 233 17.42 4.50 1.95
C SER A 233 17.25 6.02 1.85
N VAL A 234 16.39 6.59 2.69
CA VAL A 234 16.15 8.04 2.71
C VAL A 234 17.36 8.76 3.32
N GLN A 235 17.97 8.19 4.37
CA GLN A 235 19.13 8.80 5.02
C GLN A 235 20.32 8.86 4.06
N GLN A 236 20.61 7.75 3.37
CA GLN A 236 21.80 7.63 2.51
C GLN A 236 21.48 7.97 1.05
N GLN A 237 20.27 8.42 0.71
CA GLN A 237 19.87 8.78 -0.65
C GLN A 237 20.25 7.72 -1.68
N THR A 238 19.89 6.47 -1.38
CA THR A 238 20.28 5.29 -2.15
C THR A 238 19.10 4.35 -2.32
N ILE A 239 18.93 3.78 -3.50
CA ILE A 239 17.92 2.75 -3.80
C ILE A 239 18.66 1.43 -3.93
N HIS A 240 18.38 0.49 -3.03
CA HIS A 240 18.89 -0.87 -3.08
C HIS A 240 17.88 -1.74 -3.83
N VAL A 241 18.34 -2.46 -4.85
CA VAL A 241 17.51 -3.34 -5.67
C VAL A 241 17.96 -4.78 -5.45
N PHE A 242 17.02 -5.60 -5.00
CA PHE A 242 17.19 -7.02 -4.75
C PHE A 242 16.31 -7.83 -5.68
N GLN A 243 16.74 -9.04 -6.00
CA GLN A 243 15.91 -10.06 -6.60
C GLN A 243 15.57 -11.11 -5.56
N VAL A 244 14.27 -11.38 -5.40
CA VAL A 244 13.74 -12.45 -4.56
C VAL A 244 13.79 -13.75 -5.35
N THR A 245 14.49 -14.74 -4.83
CA THR A 245 14.59 -16.06 -5.48
C THR A 245 13.37 -16.92 -5.20
N PRO A 246 13.08 -17.94 -6.05
CA PRO A 246 12.06 -18.94 -5.77
C PRO A 246 12.28 -19.73 -4.47
N GLU A 247 13.51 -19.74 -3.95
CA GLU A 247 13.90 -20.35 -2.68
C GLU A 247 13.66 -19.44 -1.47
N GLY A 248 13.32 -18.17 -1.68
CA GLY A 248 13.03 -17.21 -0.62
C GLY A 248 14.27 -16.51 -0.07
N THR A 249 15.26 -16.20 -0.91
CA THR A 249 16.47 -15.45 -0.53
C THR A 249 16.58 -14.13 -1.29
N PHE A 250 17.34 -13.18 -0.75
CA PHE A 250 17.58 -11.89 -1.38
C PHE A 250 18.91 -11.88 -2.12
N ILE A 251 18.90 -11.73 -3.44
CA ILE A 251 20.11 -11.48 -4.23
C ILE A 251 20.26 -9.98 -4.42
N ASP A 252 21.40 -9.40 -4.04
CA ASP A 252 21.71 -7.99 -4.35
C ASP A 252 21.96 -7.88 -5.86
N VAL A 253 21.16 -7.04 -6.52
CA VAL A 253 21.24 -6.83 -7.97
C VAL A 253 21.96 -5.53 -8.28
N ARG A 254 21.67 -4.45 -7.54
CA ARG A 254 22.33 -3.14 -7.74
C ARG A 254 21.99 -2.16 -6.65
N THR A 255 22.86 -1.17 -6.51
CA THR A 255 22.69 -0.02 -5.63
C THR A 255 22.74 1.26 -6.46
N ILE A 256 21.65 2.05 -6.44
CA ILE A 256 21.45 3.22 -7.30
C ILE A 256 21.45 4.49 -6.44
N GLY A 257 22.37 5.43 -6.72
CA GLY A 257 22.47 6.68 -5.98
C GLY A 257 23.77 7.41 -6.31
N ARG A 258 24.80 7.21 -5.48
CA ARG A 258 26.18 7.70 -5.72
C ARG A 258 26.69 7.28 -7.09
N PHE A 259 26.53 5.99 -7.39
CA PHE A 259 26.82 5.39 -8.69
C PHE A 259 25.53 4.87 -9.35
N CYS A 260 25.61 4.63 -10.66
CA CYS A 260 24.50 4.07 -11.43
C CYS A 260 24.85 2.72 -12.05
N TYR A 261 26.12 2.50 -12.40
CA TYR A 261 26.65 1.19 -12.79
C TYR A 261 27.45 0.57 -11.66
N GLU A 262 27.54 -0.76 -11.64
CA GLU A 262 28.26 -1.53 -10.62
C GLU A 262 29.78 -1.34 -10.71
N ASP A 263 30.31 -1.10 -11.91
CA ASP A 263 31.73 -0.91 -12.21
C ASP A 263 32.17 0.56 -12.21
N ASP A 264 31.27 1.51 -11.91
CA ASP A 264 31.59 2.94 -11.81
C ASP A 264 32.71 3.18 -10.79
N LEU A 265 32.64 2.50 -9.63
CA LEU A 265 33.66 2.64 -8.58
C LEU A 265 35.02 2.11 -9.05
N LEU A 266 35.03 1.01 -9.81
CA LEU A 266 36.26 0.44 -10.37
C LEU A 266 36.88 1.44 -11.36
N THR A 267 36.08 2.00 -12.26
CA THR A 267 36.52 3.00 -13.24
C THR A 267 37.07 4.26 -12.56
N LEU A 268 36.38 4.76 -11.54
CA LEU A 268 36.78 5.95 -10.81
C LEU A 268 38.07 5.72 -10.00
N SER A 269 38.21 4.56 -9.37
CA SER A 269 39.44 4.19 -8.64
C SER A 269 40.65 4.01 -9.56
N ALA A 270 40.46 3.60 -10.81
CA ALA A 270 41.53 3.47 -11.79
C ALA A 270 42.06 4.83 -12.27
N VAL A 271 41.22 5.87 -12.29
CA VAL A 271 41.58 7.23 -12.77
C VAL A 271 42.06 8.12 -11.63
N TYR A 272 41.52 7.94 -10.42
CA TYR A 272 41.84 8.75 -9.24
C TYR A 272 42.52 7.89 -8.15
N PRO A 273 43.88 7.92 -8.06
CA PRO A 273 44.64 7.12 -7.09
C PRO A 273 44.34 7.43 -5.62
N GLU A 274 43.76 8.60 -5.34
CA GLU A 274 43.28 8.98 -4.00
C GLU A 274 42.11 8.11 -3.56
N VAL A 275 41.16 7.85 -4.47
CA VAL A 275 40.03 6.95 -4.20
C VAL A 275 40.51 5.52 -4.01
N GLN A 276 41.51 5.09 -4.77
CA GLN A 276 42.12 3.77 -4.59
C GLN A 276 42.83 3.63 -3.24
N ARG A 277 43.57 4.67 -2.79
CA ARG A 277 44.22 4.70 -1.48
C ARG A 277 43.21 4.76 -0.32
N ASP A 278 42.16 5.55 -0.46
CA ASP A 278 41.12 5.66 0.57
C ASP A 278 40.33 4.34 0.70
N THR A 279 40.10 3.64 -0.42
CA THR A 279 39.44 2.32 -0.40
C THR A 279 40.34 1.25 0.24
N GLN A 280 41.65 1.30 0.02
CA GLN A 280 42.63 0.36 0.61
C GLN A 280 42.91 0.63 2.10
N THR A 281 42.83 1.88 2.54
CA THR A 281 43.06 2.30 3.94
C THR A 281 41.79 2.24 4.80
N GLY A 282 40.64 1.91 4.21
CA GLY A 282 39.33 1.98 4.88
C GLY A 282 38.87 3.41 5.20
N MET A 283 39.57 4.43 4.66
CA MET A 283 39.26 5.85 4.82
C MET A 283 38.56 6.44 3.59
N ALA A 284 37.89 5.62 2.77
CA ALA A 284 36.99 6.10 1.74
C ALA A 284 36.07 7.14 2.37
N ASN A 285 36.18 8.38 1.88
CA ASN A 285 35.41 9.51 2.40
C ASN A 285 34.35 9.99 1.37
N PRO A 286 33.41 9.13 0.93
CA PRO A 286 32.39 9.51 -0.05
C PRO A 286 31.59 10.76 0.32
N TYR A 287 31.48 11.06 1.61
CA TYR A 287 30.79 12.25 2.09
C TYR A 287 31.45 13.55 1.63
N LYS A 288 32.79 13.56 1.50
CA LYS A 288 33.56 14.76 1.11
C LYS A 288 33.76 14.89 -0.39
N GLU A 289 33.14 14.04 -1.20
CA GLU A 289 33.28 14.11 -2.64
C GLU A 289 32.75 15.44 -3.18
N PRO A 290 33.55 16.19 -3.96
CA PRO A 290 33.12 17.47 -4.52
C PRO A 290 32.13 17.29 -5.68
N PHE A 291 32.07 16.08 -6.25
CA PHE A 291 31.27 15.76 -7.42
C PHE A 291 29.80 15.50 -7.04
N ILE A 292 28.91 15.81 -7.98
CA ILE A 292 27.49 15.46 -7.88
C ILE A 292 27.35 13.96 -8.14
N ASN A 293 26.55 13.26 -7.33
CA ASN A 293 26.31 11.83 -7.50
C ASN A 293 25.73 11.53 -8.89
N SER A 294 26.01 10.33 -9.41
CA SER A 294 25.70 9.95 -10.78
C SER A 294 24.20 10.06 -11.12
N LEU A 295 23.32 9.61 -10.21
CA LEU A 295 21.87 9.68 -10.43
C LEU A 295 21.39 11.14 -10.49
N LYS A 296 21.88 11.98 -9.57
CA LYS A 296 21.56 13.41 -9.52
C LYS A 296 22.09 14.14 -10.75
N HIS A 297 23.31 13.83 -11.16
CA HIS A 297 23.92 14.38 -12.35
C HIS A 297 23.10 14.05 -13.60
N ARG A 298 22.66 12.80 -13.76
CA ARG A 298 21.78 12.37 -14.86
C ARG A 298 20.45 13.13 -14.88
N LEU A 299 19.86 13.37 -13.72
CA LEU A 299 18.66 14.22 -13.58
C LEU A 299 18.93 15.66 -14.05
N LEU A 300 20.01 16.28 -13.57
CA LEU A 300 20.37 17.66 -13.94
C LEU A 300 20.68 17.78 -15.44
N VAL A 301 21.39 16.80 -16.01
CA VAL A 301 21.69 16.74 -17.45
C VAL A 301 20.41 16.58 -18.27
N TYR A 302 19.46 15.75 -17.83
CA TYR A 302 18.17 15.63 -18.49
C TYR A 302 17.42 16.97 -18.53
N LEU A 303 17.34 17.67 -17.39
CA LEU A 303 16.69 18.98 -17.29
C LEU A 303 17.38 20.03 -18.16
N TRP A 304 18.72 20.03 -18.20
CA TRP A 304 19.49 20.88 -19.10
C TRP A 304 19.19 20.59 -20.57
N ARG A 305 19.27 19.32 -20.99
CA ARG A 305 18.98 18.91 -22.38
C ARG A 305 17.57 19.29 -22.80
N ARG A 306 16.59 19.15 -21.90
CA ARG A 306 15.21 19.60 -22.15
C ARG A 306 15.14 21.12 -22.36
N ALA A 307 15.81 21.91 -21.52
CA ALA A 307 15.87 23.37 -21.68
C ALA A 307 16.63 23.79 -22.97
N GLU A 308 17.60 22.99 -23.40
CA GLU A 308 18.32 23.19 -24.66
C GLU A 308 17.48 22.86 -25.88
N GLN A 309 16.71 21.77 -25.85
CA GLN A 309 15.78 21.36 -26.90
C GLN A 309 14.62 22.33 -27.09
N ASP A 310 14.13 22.95 -26.01
CA ASP A 310 13.12 24.02 -26.08
C ASP A 310 13.62 25.25 -26.87
N GLY A 311 14.95 25.41 -27.02
CA GLY A 311 15.58 26.48 -27.81
C GLY A 311 15.43 27.89 -27.24
N SER A 312 14.58 28.07 -26.22
CA SER A 312 14.31 29.36 -25.59
C SER A 312 15.42 29.78 -24.63
N ALA A 313 15.92 31.02 -24.80
CA ALA A 313 16.85 31.62 -23.84
C ALA A 313 16.26 31.72 -22.43
N ILE A 314 14.94 31.78 -22.30
CA ILE A 314 14.23 31.84 -21.01
C ILE A 314 14.35 30.50 -20.29
N ALA A 315 14.19 29.37 -20.99
CA ALA A 315 14.30 28.04 -20.39
C ALA A 315 15.70 27.78 -19.82
N LYS A 316 16.74 28.12 -20.60
CA LYS A 316 18.14 28.05 -20.14
C LYS A 316 18.40 28.93 -18.92
N ARG A 317 17.91 30.18 -18.92
CA ARG A 317 18.04 31.09 -17.76
C ARG A 317 17.32 30.56 -16.52
N ARG A 318 16.11 30.00 -16.68
CA ARG A 318 15.37 29.38 -15.56
C ARG A 318 16.13 28.19 -14.97
N PHE A 319 16.71 27.33 -15.81
CA PHE A 319 17.53 26.21 -15.33
C PHE A 319 18.67 26.72 -14.44
N PHE A 320 19.44 27.72 -14.89
CA PHE A 320 20.52 28.29 -14.08
C PHE A 320 20.01 29.04 -12.84
N GLN A 321 18.87 29.73 -12.93
CA GLN A 321 18.25 30.40 -11.78
C GLN A 321 17.89 29.43 -10.66
N TYR A 322 17.41 28.22 -11.01
CA TYR A 322 16.97 27.21 -10.05
C TYR A 322 18.00 26.09 -9.83
N PHE A 323 19.20 26.20 -10.40
CA PHE A 323 20.20 25.12 -10.40
C PHE A 323 20.53 24.63 -8.98
N ASP A 324 20.78 25.55 -8.05
CA ASP A 324 21.12 25.19 -6.66
C ASP A 324 19.95 24.48 -5.96
N GLN A 325 18.71 24.90 -6.23
CA GLN A 325 17.52 24.25 -5.68
C GLN A 325 17.36 22.83 -6.25
N LEU A 326 17.55 22.66 -7.56
CA LEU A 326 17.50 21.36 -8.23
C LEU A 326 18.58 20.40 -7.70
N ARG A 327 19.79 20.93 -7.48
CA ARG A 327 20.91 20.18 -6.90
C ARG A 327 20.63 19.75 -5.45
N GLN A 328 19.92 20.57 -4.67
CA GLN A 328 19.57 20.29 -3.28
C GLN A 328 18.38 19.34 -3.11
N LEU A 329 17.67 18.98 -4.18
CA LEU A 329 16.57 18.01 -4.10
C LEU A 329 17.05 16.67 -3.52
N ARG A 330 16.16 15.98 -2.81
CA ARG A 330 16.39 14.67 -2.18
C ARG A 330 15.24 13.72 -2.52
N MET A 331 15.56 12.45 -2.70
CA MET A 331 14.61 11.35 -2.87
C MET A 331 13.78 11.19 -1.61
N TRP A 332 12.46 11.19 -1.80
CA TRP A 332 11.47 11.09 -0.74
C TRP A 332 10.72 9.76 -0.77
N LYS A 333 10.33 9.36 -1.98
CA LYS A 333 9.54 8.15 -2.23
C LYS A 333 9.95 7.56 -3.55
N MET A 334 9.71 6.27 -3.69
CA MET A 334 9.91 5.57 -4.95
C MET A 334 8.85 4.50 -5.16
N GLN A 335 8.82 4.00 -6.38
CA GLN A 335 7.98 2.92 -6.83
C GLN A 335 8.66 2.23 -8.03
N LEU A 336 8.46 0.92 -8.20
CA LEU A 336 8.73 0.24 -9.47
C LEU A 336 7.49 0.35 -10.37
N LEU A 337 7.66 0.80 -11.60
CA LEU A 337 6.60 0.80 -12.62
C LEU A 337 6.55 -0.55 -13.35
N ASP A 338 7.72 -1.15 -13.55
CA ASP A 338 7.92 -2.48 -14.11
C ASP A 338 9.24 -3.06 -13.60
N GLU A 339 9.78 -4.07 -14.29
CA GLU A 339 11.04 -4.73 -13.93
C GLU A 339 12.27 -3.82 -14.07
N ASN A 340 12.21 -2.75 -14.87
CA ASN A 340 13.37 -1.94 -15.27
C ASN A 340 13.23 -0.45 -14.91
N HIS A 341 12.03 0.05 -14.64
CA HIS A 341 11.76 1.46 -14.48
C HIS A 341 11.38 1.82 -13.04
N LEU A 342 12.16 2.72 -12.47
CA LEU A 342 11.90 3.35 -11.18
C LEU A 342 11.17 4.67 -11.38
N PHE A 343 10.16 4.91 -10.54
CA PHE A 343 9.46 6.18 -10.43
C PHE A 343 9.79 6.83 -9.09
N ILE A 344 10.62 7.86 -9.14
CA ILE A 344 11.25 8.48 -7.97
C ILE A 344 10.69 9.88 -7.77
N LYS A 345 10.27 10.19 -6.55
CA LYS A 345 9.86 11.54 -6.17
C LYS A 345 10.98 12.26 -5.44
N TYR A 346 11.37 13.40 -5.98
CA TYR A 346 12.33 14.34 -5.42
C TYR A 346 11.62 15.55 -4.81
N THR A 347 12.09 16.00 -3.65
CA THR A 347 11.57 17.19 -2.93
C THR A 347 12.70 17.84 -2.12
N SER A 348 12.43 18.94 -1.43
CA SER A 348 13.39 19.58 -0.53
C SER A 348 13.79 18.70 0.66
N GLU A 349 15.02 18.86 1.15
CA GLU A 349 15.55 18.11 2.30
C GLU A 349 14.67 18.26 3.56
N ASP A 350 14.08 19.42 3.80
CA ASP A 350 13.24 19.66 4.98
C ASP A 350 11.96 18.82 4.98
N VAL A 351 11.39 18.56 3.80
CA VAL A 351 10.28 17.62 3.65
C VAL A 351 10.80 16.19 3.83
N VAL A 352 11.95 15.87 3.22
CA VAL A 352 12.58 14.53 3.30
C VAL A 352 12.94 14.11 4.73
N THR A 353 13.32 15.08 5.55
CA THR A 353 13.70 14.86 6.94
C THR A 353 12.54 15.07 7.91
N LEU A 354 11.29 15.24 7.40
CA LEU A 354 10.09 15.48 8.20
C LEU A 354 10.19 16.72 9.13
N ARG A 355 11.05 17.69 8.79
CA ARG A 355 11.12 18.99 9.49
C ARG A 355 9.94 19.87 9.13
N VAL A 356 9.48 19.75 7.89
CA VAL A 356 8.28 20.40 7.36
C VAL A 356 7.29 19.32 6.91
N THR A 357 6.05 19.43 7.37
CA THR A 357 4.96 18.51 7.00
C THR A 357 4.12 19.02 5.84
N ASP A 358 4.35 20.24 5.35
CA ASP A 358 3.54 20.86 4.30
C ASP A 358 3.85 20.25 2.92
N PRO A 359 2.88 19.56 2.29
CA PRO A 359 3.03 18.98 0.96
C PRO A 359 2.98 20.03 -0.17
N SER A 360 2.81 21.32 0.14
CA SER A 360 2.75 22.40 -0.85
C SER A 360 4.09 22.68 -1.56
N GLN A 361 5.19 22.09 -1.09
CA GLN A 361 6.52 22.29 -1.65
C GLN A 361 6.62 21.78 -3.11
N PRO A 362 7.40 22.47 -3.97
CA PRO A 362 7.71 21.98 -5.31
C PRO A 362 8.37 20.60 -5.24
N SER A 363 7.87 19.67 -6.04
CA SER A 363 8.45 18.32 -6.14
C SER A 363 8.49 17.86 -7.59
N PHE A 364 9.43 16.98 -7.87
CA PHE A 364 9.66 16.41 -9.19
C PHE A 364 9.46 14.90 -9.14
N PHE A 365 8.85 14.37 -10.19
CA PHE A 365 8.69 12.95 -10.44
C PHE A 365 9.63 12.56 -11.58
N VAL A 366 10.45 11.55 -11.35
CA VAL A 366 11.52 11.13 -12.27
C VAL A 366 11.29 9.67 -12.64
N VAL A 367 11.20 9.38 -13.93
CA VAL A 367 11.20 8.01 -14.47
C VAL A 367 12.62 7.66 -14.88
N TYR A 368 13.21 6.69 -14.20
CA TYR A 368 14.59 6.25 -14.38
C TYR A 368 14.65 4.79 -14.80
N ASN A 369 15.34 4.49 -15.91
CA ASN A 369 15.60 3.12 -16.33
C ASN A 369 16.86 2.62 -15.63
N MET A 370 16.72 1.59 -14.79
CA MET A 370 17.83 1.07 -14.01
C MET A 370 18.83 0.26 -14.82
N VAL A 371 18.44 -0.26 -15.99
CA VAL A 371 19.29 -1.06 -16.89
C VAL A 371 20.14 -0.18 -17.80
N THR A 372 19.52 0.77 -18.50
CA THR A 372 20.26 1.71 -19.36
C THR A 372 20.91 2.84 -18.56
N THR A 373 20.49 3.02 -17.30
CA THR A 373 20.87 4.13 -16.41
C THR A 373 20.42 5.50 -16.90
N GLU A 374 19.34 5.56 -17.69
CA GLU A 374 18.87 6.81 -18.28
C GLU A 374 17.65 7.38 -17.54
N VAL A 375 17.62 8.70 -17.41
CA VAL A 375 16.40 9.42 -17.02
C VAL A 375 15.55 9.60 -18.26
N ILE A 376 14.36 8.98 -18.27
CA ILE A 376 13.44 8.98 -19.41
C ILE A 376 12.56 10.23 -19.38
N ALA A 377 12.00 10.53 -18.20
CA ALA A 377 11.03 11.61 -18.05
C ALA A 377 11.16 12.29 -16.69
N VAL A 378 10.91 13.60 -16.67
CA VAL A 378 10.83 14.39 -15.44
C VAL A 378 9.58 15.27 -15.49
N PHE A 379 8.74 15.15 -14.47
CA PHE A 379 7.49 15.89 -14.33
C PHE A 379 7.49 16.71 -13.06
N GLU A 380 6.95 17.91 -13.12
CA GLU A 380 6.66 18.71 -11.93
C GLU A 380 5.39 18.21 -11.24
N ASN A 381 5.21 18.52 -9.96
CA ASN A 381 3.98 18.21 -9.22
C ASN A 381 2.74 18.97 -9.68
N THR A 382 2.87 19.84 -10.67
CA THR A 382 1.79 20.55 -11.35
C THR A 382 1.64 20.14 -12.82
N SER A 383 2.25 19.02 -13.24
CA SER A 383 2.20 18.54 -14.62
C SER A 383 0.84 17.94 -14.99
N ASP A 384 0.16 18.54 -15.96
CA ASP A 384 -1.08 18.01 -16.53
C ASP A 384 -0.85 16.70 -17.30
N GLU A 385 0.30 16.56 -17.97
CA GLU A 385 0.68 15.35 -18.71
C GLU A 385 0.76 14.13 -17.79
N LEU A 386 1.45 14.26 -16.64
CA LEU A 386 1.52 13.18 -15.66
C LEU A 386 0.15 12.87 -15.07
N LEU A 387 -0.70 13.88 -14.87
CA LEU A 387 -2.06 13.66 -14.39
C LEU A 387 -2.90 12.89 -15.41
N GLU A 388 -2.80 13.22 -16.69
CA GLU A 388 -3.49 12.51 -17.77
C GLU A 388 -3.04 11.04 -17.85
N LEU A 389 -1.73 10.79 -17.77
CA LEU A 389 -1.18 9.43 -17.70
C LEU A 389 -1.73 8.68 -16.49
N PHE A 390 -1.75 9.32 -15.32
CA PHE A 390 -2.26 8.71 -14.10
C PHE A 390 -3.77 8.42 -14.14
N GLU A 391 -4.59 9.33 -14.68
CA GLU A 391 -6.05 9.15 -14.80
C GLU A 391 -6.41 8.03 -15.79
N ASN A 392 -5.67 7.93 -16.90
CA ASN A 392 -5.95 6.95 -17.96
C ASN A 392 -5.32 5.57 -17.71
N PHE A 393 -4.17 5.51 -17.03
CA PHE A 393 -3.38 4.28 -16.83
C PHE A 393 -3.12 3.96 -15.34
N CYS A 394 -4.03 4.37 -14.45
CA CYS A 394 -3.90 4.23 -12.99
C CYS A 394 -3.53 2.81 -12.54
N ASP A 395 -4.04 1.77 -13.21
CA ASP A 395 -3.77 0.38 -12.87
C ASP A 395 -2.28 -0.01 -12.98
N LEU A 396 -1.57 0.55 -13.97
CA LEU A 396 -0.12 0.33 -14.14
C LEU A 396 0.68 0.91 -12.98
N PHE A 397 0.21 2.00 -12.37
CA PHE A 397 0.83 2.58 -11.17
C PHE A 397 0.46 1.83 -9.88
N ARG A 398 -0.64 1.09 -9.83
CA ARG A 398 -1.03 0.45 -8.55
C ARG A 398 -0.33 -0.88 -8.33
N ASN A 399 0.19 -1.50 -9.39
CA ASN A 399 0.59 -2.90 -9.40
C ASN A 399 -0.47 -3.77 -8.68
N ALA A 400 -1.75 -3.48 -8.95
CA ALA A 400 -2.89 -3.97 -8.16
C ALA A 400 -3.21 -5.44 -8.43
N THR A 401 -2.59 -6.02 -9.46
CA THR A 401 -2.57 -7.45 -9.70
C THR A 401 -1.22 -7.98 -9.26
N LEU A 402 -1.10 -8.39 -8.00
CA LEU A 402 -0.25 -9.56 -7.73
C LEU A 402 -0.77 -10.60 -8.72
N HIS A 403 0.06 -11.10 -9.64
CA HIS A 403 -0.35 -11.75 -10.89
C HIS A 403 -1.14 -13.08 -10.72
N SER A 404 -1.82 -13.27 -9.60
CA SER A 404 -2.90 -14.22 -9.37
C SER A 404 -4.05 -13.99 -10.35
N GLU A 405 -4.43 -15.05 -11.04
CA GLU A 405 -5.54 -15.08 -12.00
C GLU A 405 -6.88 -14.60 -11.39
N ALA A 406 -7.02 -14.67 -10.07
CA ALA A 406 -8.25 -14.34 -9.38
C ALA A 406 -8.51 -12.82 -9.22
N VAL A 407 -7.47 -11.96 -9.31
CA VAL A 407 -7.55 -10.51 -9.05
C VAL A 407 -7.44 -9.67 -10.33
N GLN A 408 -7.57 -10.27 -11.52
CA GLN A 408 -7.27 -9.66 -12.84
C GLN A 408 -7.95 -8.32 -13.20
N PHE A 409 -8.96 -7.85 -12.46
CA PHE A 409 -9.63 -6.57 -12.73
C PHE A 409 -9.73 -5.70 -11.46
N PRO A 410 -8.67 -5.01 -11.05
CA PRO A 410 -8.73 -4.11 -9.90
C PRO A 410 -9.72 -2.96 -10.16
N CYS A 411 -10.39 -2.50 -9.11
CA CYS A 411 -11.30 -1.37 -9.19
C CYS A 411 -10.50 -0.04 -9.15
N SER A 412 -10.35 0.61 -10.29
CA SER A 412 -9.64 1.89 -10.42
C SER A 412 -10.37 2.87 -11.34
N ALA A 413 -9.92 4.11 -11.38
CA ALA A 413 -10.51 5.10 -12.28
C ALA A 413 -10.23 4.83 -13.77
N SER A 414 -9.16 4.10 -14.10
CA SER A 414 -8.88 3.65 -15.47
C SER A 414 -9.81 2.52 -15.88
N SER A 415 -10.06 1.54 -15.00
CA SER A 415 -10.85 0.34 -15.33
C SER A 415 -12.36 0.45 -15.04
N ASN A 416 -12.77 1.35 -14.14
CA ASN A 416 -14.14 1.40 -13.61
C ASN A 416 -14.77 2.80 -13.75
N ASN A 417 -15.90 2.86 -14.45
CA ASN A 417 -16.64 4.10 -14.69
C ASN A 417 -17.11 4.79 -13.40
N PHE A 418 -17.50 4.03 -12.38
CA PHE A 418 -17.97 4.60 -11.11
C PHE A 418 -16.79 5.18 -10.32
N ALA A 419 -15.66 4.48 -10.27
CA ALA A 419 -14.43 4.99 -9.66
C ALA A 419 -13.96 6.26 -10.38
N ARG A 420 -14.01 6.27 -11.72
CA ARG A 420 -13.70 7.44 -12.56
C ARG A 420 -14.60 8.64 -12.24
N GLN A 421 -15.89 8.40 -12.07
CA GLN A 421 -16.84 9.46 -11.70
C GLN A 421 -16.55 10.02 -10.30
N ILE A 422 -16.19 9.18 -9.33
CA ILE A 422 -15.80 9.63 -7.99
C ILE A 422 -14.55 10.50 -8.06
N GLN A 423 -13.52 10.08 -8.80
CA GLN A 423 -12.30 10.88 -8.96
C GLN A 423 -12.57 12.22 -9.66
N ARG A 424 -13.41 12.24 -10.71
CA ARG A 424 -13.81 13.48 -11.39
C ARG A 424 -14.54 14.44 -10.45
N ARG A 425 -15.51 13.95 -9.67
CA ARG A 425 -16.21 14.77 -8.67
C ARG A 425 -15.26 15.31 -7.61
N PHE A 426 -14.29 14.51 -7.18
CA PHE A 426 -13.27 14.93 -6.24
C PHE A 426 -12.39 16.05 -6.83
N LYS A 427 -11.95 15.91 -8.08
CA LYS A 427 -11.24 16.94 -8.85
C LYS A 427 -12.05 18.23 -8.93
N ASP A 428 -13.32 18.15 -9.37
CA ASP A 428 -14.21 19.30 -9.50
C ASP A 428 -14.46 20.01 -8.16
N THR A 429 -14.54 19.25 -7.07
CA THR A 429 -14.69 19.80 -5.71
C THR A 429 -13.48 20.63 -5.30
N ILE A 430 -12.26 20.17 -5.63
CA ILE A 430 -11.04 20.92 -5.35
C ILE A 430 -10.94 22.17 -6.22
N VAL A 431 -11.26 22.06 -7.51
CA VAL A 431 -11.20 23.18 -8.46
C VAL A 431 -12.12 24.32 -8.01
N ASN A 432 -13.33 24.00 -7.55
CA ASN A 432 -14.34 25.00 -7.16
C ASN A 432 -14.22 25.51 -5.71
N ALA A 433 -13.22 25.08 -4.94
CA ALA A 433 -13.04 25.50 -3.55
C ALA A 433 -12.49 26.94 -3.44
N LYS A 434 -12.73 27.62 -2.30
CA LYS A 434 -12.39 29.05 -2.04
C LYS A 434 -10.89 29.39 -2.17
N TYR A 435 -10.00 28.40 -2.04
CA TYR A 435 -8.55 28.49 -2.30
C TYR A 435 -8.09 27.35 -3.21
N GLY A 436 -9.01 26.88 -4.04
CA GLY A 436 -8.81 25.82 -5.01
C GLY A 436 -8.28 26.35 -6.34
N GLY A 437 -8.32 25.48 -7.33
CA GLY A 437 -7.92 25.78 -8.70
C GLY A 437 -7.45 24.52 -9.41
N HIS A 438 -7.30 24.62 -10.73
CA HIS A 438 -6.83 23.49 -11.55
C HIS A 438 -5.45 22.99 -11.10
N THR A 439 -4.50 23.90 -10.92
CA THR A 439 -3.13 23.58 -10.48
C THR A 439 -3.09 22.90 -9.11
N GLU A 440 -3.93 23.34 -8.17
CA GLU A 440 -4.01 22.74 -6.84
C GLU A 440 -4.71 21.37 -6.89
N ALA A 441 -5.69 21.18 -7.77
CA ALA A 441 -6.31 19.88 -8.02
C ALA A 441 -5.30 18.88 -8.61
N VAL A 442 -4.52 19.29 -9.62
CA VAL A 442 -3.43 18.49 -10.20
C VAL A 442 -2.44 18.08 -9.11
N ARG A 443 -1.97 19.05 -8.32
CA ARG A 443 -1.02 18.81 -7.22
C ARG A 443 -1.55 17.81 -6.20
N ARG A 444 -2.81 17.92 -5.79
CA ARG A 444 -3.41 16.99 -4.80
C ARG A 444 -3.61 15.59 -5.36
N LEU A 445 -3.99 15.47 -6.63
CA LEU A 445 -4.14 14.16 -7.28
C LEU A 445 -2.78 13.47 -7.45
N LEU A 446 -1.77 14.20 -7.96
CA LEU A 446 -0.40 13.70 -8.08
C LEU A 446 0.29 13.49 -6.72
N GLY A 447 -0.19 14.12 -5.65
CA GLY A 447 0.30 13.90 -4.28
C GLY A 447 0.19 12.46 -3.80
N GLN A 448 -0.67 11.64 -4.43
CA GLN A 448 -0.80 10.20 -4.17
C GLN A 448 0.39 9.39 -4.69
N LEU A 449 1.14 9.95 -5.65
CA LEU A 449 2.30 9.33 -6.25
C LEU A 449 3.58 9.65 -5.45
N PRO A 450 4.56 8.72 -5.44
CA PRO A 450 4.47 7.32 -5.86
C PRO A 450 3.57 6.49 -4.93
N ILE A 451 2.99 5.42 -5.47
CA ILE A 451 2.06 4.54 -4.76
C ILE A 451 2.85 3.51 -3.94
N SER A 452 2.40 3.25 -2.71
CA SER A 452 2.96 2.18 -1.87
C SER A 452 2.62 0.78 -2.41
N ALA A 453 3.57 -0.14 -2.39
CA ALA A 453 3.34 -1.51 -2.86
C ALA A 453 2.26 -2.24 -2.05
N GLN A 454 1.42 -2.99 -2.78
CA GLN A 454 0.36 -3.85 -2.23
C GLN A 454 -0.60 -3.13 -1.26
N SER A 455 -0.86 -1.85 -1.50
CA SER A 455 -1.69 -0.98 -0.65
C SER A 455 -3.19 -1.01 -0.97
N TYR A 456 -3.60 -1.79 -1.97
CA TYR A 456 -4.99 -1.93 -2.41
C TYR A 456 -5.50 -3.34 -2.16
N SER A 457 -6.76 -3.45 -1.74
CA SER A 457 -7.47 -4.71 -1.60
C SER A 457 -8.00 -5.19 -2.95
N GLY A 458 -7.84 -6.49 -3.22
CA GLY A 458 -8.41 -7.16 -4.39
C GLY A 458 -9.85 -7.66 -4.21
N SER A 459 -10.47 -7.39 -3.06
CA SER A 459 -11.75 -8.01 -2.69
C SER A 459 -12.92 -7.53 -3.56
N PRO A 460 -13.79 -8.44 -4.07
CA PRO A 460 -14.94 -8.09 -4.89
C PRO A 460 -15.99 -7.26 -4.14
N TYR A 461 -16.02 -7.32 -2.80
CA TYR A 461 -16.95 -6.54 -1.97
C TYR A 461 -16.63 -5.04 -1.97
N LEU A 462 -15.40 -4.67 -2.35
CA LEU A 462 -14.96 -3.28 -2.53
C LEU A 462 -14.94 -2.86 -4.02
N ASP A 463 -15.45 -3.70 -4.93
CA ASP A 463 -15.53 -3.34 -6.35
C ASP A 463 -16.71 -2.40 -6.59
N LEU A 464 -16.42 -1.16 -6.98
CA LEU A 464 -17.43 -0.14 -7.24
C LEU A 464 -18.33 -0.46 -8.46
N SER A 465 -17.94 -1.43 -9.29
CA SER A 465 -18.79 -1.94 -10.39
C SER A 465 -19.85 -2.91 -9.88
N LEU A 466 -19.61 -3.57 -8.75
CA LEU A 466 -20.53 -4.50 -8.12
C LEU A 466 -21.37 -3.80 -7.06
N PHE A 467 -20.75 -2.98 -6.22
CA PHE A 467 -21.41 -2.33 -5.10
C PHE A 467 -21.30 -0.81 -5.14
N SER A 468 -22.35 -0.15 -4.65
CA SER A 468 -22.37 1.28 -4.34
C SER A 468 -22.31 1.41 -2.83
N TYR A 469 -21.26 2.04 -2.34
CA TYR A 469 -21.04 2.36 -0.92
C TYR A 469 -20.34 3.72 -0.82
N ASP A 470 -20.25 4.28 0.38
CA ASP A 470 -19.59 5.56 0.64
C ASP A 470 -18.09 5.36 0.95
N ASP A 471 -17.24 5.79 0.01
CA ASP A 471 -15.76 5.61 0.06
C ASP A 471 -15.08 6.36 1.21
N LYS A 472 -15.82 7.29 1.84
CA LYS A 472 -15.36 8.01 3.04
C LYS A 472 -15.15 7.07 4.22
N TRP A 473 -16.02 6.05 4.36
CA TRP A 473 -16.03 5.15 5.52
C TRP A 473 -15.25 3.85 5.29
N VAL A 474 -15.18 3.39 4.04
CA VAL A 474 -14.45 2.18 3.63
C VAL A 474 -13.95 2.36 2.20
N SER A 475 -12.74 1.92 1.88
CA SER A 475 -12.19 2.07 0.52
C SER A 475 -11.35 0.88 0.10
N VAL A 476 -11.10 0.77 -1.21
CA VAL A 476 -10.18 -0.22 -1.79
C VAL A 476 -8.75 -0.05 -1.25
N MET A 477 -8.32 1.18 -0.96
CA MET A 477 -7.02 1.44 -0.34
C MET A 477 -7.04 0.99 1.13
N GLU A 478 -6.10 0.13 1.51
CA GLU A 478 -5.95 -0.46 2.85
C GLU A 478 -5.35 0.54 3.85
N ARG A 479 -6.09 1.61 4.12
CA ARG A 479 -5.75 2.59 5.16
C ARG A 479 -6.88 2.75 6.16
N PRO A 480 -6.56 2.99 7.45
CA PRO A 480 -7.58 3.27 8.44
C PRO A 480 -8.46 4.46 8.03
N LYS A 481 -9.78 4.29 8.18
CA LYS A 481 -10.79 5.32 7.91
C LYS A 481 -11.42 5.79 9.21
N THR A 482 -12.05 6.95 9.20
CA THR A 482 -12.84 7.41 10.35
C THR A 482 -13.98 6.44 10.62
N CYS A 483 -14.20 6.07 11.88
CA CYS A 483 -15.38 5.30 12.25
C CYS A 483 -16.63 6.18 12.13
N GLY A 484 -17.63 5.73 11.37
CA GLY A 484 -18.97 6.31 11.40
C GLY A 484 -19.82 5.69 12.51
N ASP A 485 -20.89 6.38 12.90
CA ASP A 485 -21.87 5.89 13.89
C ASP A 485 -22.89 4.94 13.28
N HIS A 486 -23.12 5.09 11.97
CA HIS A 486 -24.10 4.33 11.22
C HIS A 486 -23.43 3.16 10.47
N PRO A 487 -24.17 2.08 10.25
CA PRO A 487 -23.71 0.98 9.41
C PRO A 487 -23.36 1.46 8.01
N ILE A 488 -22.30 0.89 7.44
CA ILE A 488 -21.89 1.17 6.07
C ILE A 488 -22.74 0.29 5.15
N ARG A 489 -23.56 0.94 4.31
CA ARG A 489 -24.51 0.26 3.42
C ARG A 489 -23.92 -0.06 2.06
N PHE A 490 -24.09 -1.29 1.61
CA PHE A 490 -23.66 -1.76 0.29
C PHE A 490 -24.87 -2.09 -0.59
N TYR A 491 -25.07 -1.27 -1.63
CA TYR A 491 -26.15 -1.47 -2.60
C TYR A 491 -25.61 -2.13 -3.87
N ALA A 492 -26.27 -3.15 -4.39
CA ALA A 492 -25.84 -3.78 -5.63
C ALA A 492 -26.10 -2.88 -6.84
N ARG A 493 -25.09 -2.70 -7.70
CA ARG A 493 -25.18 -1.86 -8.92
C ARG A 493 -26.14 -2.43 -9.97
N ASP A 494 -26.39 -3.73 -9.96
CA ASP A 494 -27.24 -4.42 -10.92
C ASP A 494 -28.75 -4.18 -10.68
N SER A 495 -29.14 -3.97 -9.43
CA SER A 495 -30.52 -3.97 -8.95
C SER A 495 -30.88 -2.72 -8.14
N GLY A 496 -29.90 -2.05 -7.55
CA GLY A 496 -30.09 -0.93 -6.62
C GLY A 496 -30.52 -1.36 -5.21
N LEU A 497 -30.66 -2.67 -4.98
CA LEU A 497 -31.09 -3.21 -3.69
C LEU A 497 -29.95 -3.14 -2.68
N LEU A 498 -30.29 -2.83 -1.43
CA LEU A 498 -29.40 -3.01 -0.30
C LEU A 498 -29.10 -4.51 -0.15
N LYS A 499 -27.83 -4.89 -0.18
CA LYS A 499 -27.40 -6.29 -0.05
C LYS A 499 -26.95 -6.60 1.36
N PHE A 500 -26.06 -5.78 1.90
CA PHE A 500 -25.55 -5.97 3.24
C PHE A 500 -25.09 -4.65 3.85
N GLU A 501 -24.89 -4.69 5.15
CA GLU A 501 -24.40 -3.59 5.95
C GLU A 501 -23.20 -4.05 6.79
N ILE A 502 -22.19 -3.19 6.92
CA ILE A 502 -21.03 -3.44 7.78
C ILE A 502 -21.11 -2.50 8.97
N GLN A 503 -21.29 -3.08 10.15
CA GLN A 503 -21.29 -2.34 11.40
C GLN A 503 -19.89 -2.33 12.01
N ALA A 504 -19.13 -1.27 11.74
CA ALA A 504 -17.80 -1.12 12.33
C ALA A 504 -17.86 -0.63 13.78
N GLY A 505 -18.75 0.33 14.09
CA GLY A 505 -18.81 1.06 15.36
C GLY A 505 -19.42 0.30 16.54
N LEU A 506 -18.90 0.57 17.74
CA LEU A 506 -19.52 0.16 19.02
C LEU A 506 -20.88 0.84 19.21
N LEU A 507 -21.94 0.05 19.19
CA LEU A 507 -23.29 0.51 19.52
C LEU A 507 -23.38 0.91 21.00
N GLY A 508 -23.93 2.10 21.28
CA GLY A 508 -24.39 2.49 22.63
C GLY A 508 -23.39 3.15 23.58
N ARG A 509 -22.14 3.45 23.19
CA ARG A 509 -21.23 4.28 24.01
C ARG A 509 -21.26 5.74 23.54
N PRO A 510 -21.48 6.72 24.44
CA PRO A 510 -21.43 8.14 24.08
C PRO A 510 -20.03 8.50 23.57
N ILE A 511 -19.99 9.31 22.52
CA ILE A 511 -18.77 9.70 21.82
C ILE A 511 -18.13 10.85 22.60
N ASN A 512 -16.90 10.65 23.07
CA ASN A 512 -16.05 11.80 23.34
C ASN A 512 -15.61 12.38 21.99
N HIS A 513 -16.21 13.51 21.59
CA HIS A 513 -15.92 14.21 20.33
C HIS A 513 -14.45 14.66 20.19
N THR A 514 -13.64 14.51 21.23
CA THR A 514 -12.24 14.92 21.28
C THR A 514 -11.28 13.94 20.60
N VAL A 515 -11.63 12.66 20.42
CA VAL A 515 -10.73 11.64 19.81
C VAL A 515 -11.37 11.01 18.58
N ARG A 516 -10.76 11.23 17.41
CA ARG A 516 -11.18 10.57 16.16
C ARG A 516 -10.90 9.08 16.23
N ARG A 517 -11.95 8.25 16.24
CA ARG A 517 -11.82 6.79 16.16
C ARG A 517 -11.51 6.39 14.72
N LEU A 518 -10.49 5.54 14.54
CA LEU A 518 -10.13 4.99 13.24
C LEU A 518 -10.43 3.49 13.20
N VAL A 519 -10.84 3.02 12.03
CA VAL A 519 -11.13 1.61 11.74
C VAL A 519 -10.32 1.17 10.54
N ALA A 520 -9.57 0.09 10.69
CA ALA A 520 -8.96 -0.62 9.58
C ALA A 520 -9.87 -1.76 9.14
N PHE A 521 -10.04 -1.94 7.82
CA PHE A 521 -10.80 -3.03 7.25
C PHE A 521 -9.88 -3.98 6.50
N THR A 522 -10.04 -5.27 6.77
CA THR A 522 -9.32 -6.33 6.06
C THR A 522 -10.36 -7.28 5.48
N PHE A 523 -10.63 -7.13 4.19
CA PHE A 523 -11.53 -8.00 3.44
C PHE A 523 -10.79 -9.22 2.94
N HIS A 524 -11.43 -10.38 3.01
CA HIS A 524 -10.93 -11.57 2.36
C HIS A 524 -10.93 -11.37 0.82
N PRO A 525 -9.90 -11.85 0.09
CA PRO A 525 -9.79 -11.64 -1.36
C PRO A 525 -10.96 -12.21 -2.18
N PHE A 526 -11.58 -13.31 -1.73
CA PHE A 526 -12.64 -14.03 -2.47
C PHE A 526 -13.93 -14.28 -1.67
N GLU A 527 -13.82 -14.87 -0.48
CA GLU A 527 -14.95 -15.24 0.37
C GLU A 527 -15.68 -14.07 1.06
N PRO A 528 -16.98 -14.22 1.39
CA PRO A 528 -17.82 -13.22 2.08
C PRO A 528 -17.41 -13.03 3.55
N PHE A 529 -16.18 -12.58 3.77
CA PHE A 529 -15.61 -12.38 5.09
C PHE A 529 -14.79 -11.09 5.13
N ALA A 530 -14.97 -10.31 6.19
CA ALA A 530 -14.18 -9.13 6.46
C ALA A 530 -13.96 -8.95 7.95
N ILE A 531 -12.83 -8.36 8.31
CA ILE A 531 -12.47 -7.99 9.68
C ILE A 531 -12.48 -6.47 9.74
N SER A 532 -13.14 -5.90 10.75
CA SER A 532 -12.92 -4.50 11.12
C SER A 532 -12.21 -4.41 12.46
N VAL A 533 -11.15 -3.61 12.49
CA VAL A 533 -10.31 -3.40 13.67
C VAL A 533 -10.39 -1.94 14.06
N GLN A 534 -10.91 -1.68 15.26
CA GLN A 534 -10.90 -0.36 15.86
C GLN A 534 -9.76 -0.25 16.87
N ARG A 535 -9.04 0.86 16.81
CA ARG A 535 -8.02 1.17 17.82
C ARG A 535 -8.33 2.53 18.45
N THR A 536 -8.59 2.51 19.75
CA THR A 536 -8.80 3.72 20.56
C THR A 536 -7.97 3.65 21.83
N ASN A 537 -6.87 4.39 21.86
CA ASN A 537 -5.89 4.40 22.95
C ASN A 537 -5.42 2.98 23.31
N ALA A 538 -6.05 2.37 24.33
CA ALA A 538 -5.76 1.03 24.84
C ALA A 538 -6.73 -0.06 24.36
N GLU A 539 -7.90 0.29 23.81
CA GLU A 539 -8.88 -0.68 23.32
C GLU A 539 -8.54 -1.10 21.88
N TYR A 540 -8.40 -2.40 21.65
CA TYR A 540 -8.25 -3.03 20.34
C TYR A 540 -9.47 -3.92 20.10
N VAL A 541 -10.49 -3.38 19.45
CA VAL A 541 -11.77 -4.06 19.23
C VAL A 541 -11.80 -4.64 17.83
N VAL A 542 -12.11 -5.93 17.75
CA VAL A 542 -12.19 -6.68 16.49
C VAL A 542 -13.62 -7.11 16.26
N ASN A 543 -14.14 -6.84 15.07
CA ASN A 543 -15.44 -7.36 14.63
C ASN A 543 -15.23 -8.22 13.40
N PHE A 544 -15.98 -9.32 13.33
CA PHE A 544 -16.02 -10.18 12.14
C PHE A 544 -17.34 -9.95 11.41
N HIS A 545 -17.24 -9.73 10.10
CA HIS A 545 -18.36 -9.61 9.18
C HIS A 545 -18.32 -10.85 8.29
N MET A 546 -19.32 -11.71 8.41
CA MET A 546 -19.34 -13.01 7.76
C MET A 546 -20.72 -13.29 7.16
N ARG A 547 -20.81 -14.37 6.39
CA ARG A 547 -22.08 -14.89 5.92
C ARG A 547 -22.68 -15.83 6.95
N HIS A 548 -23.94 -15.62 7.30
CA HIS A 548 -24.74 -16.53 8.13
C HIS A 548 -26.03 -16.89 7.38
N SER A 549 -26.39 -18.17 7.38
CA SER A 549 -27.63 -18.63 6.76
C SER A 549 -28.71 -18.76 7.84
N CYS A 550 -29.49 -17.69 8.03
CA CYS A 550 -30.69 -17.78 8.85
C CYS A 550 -31.62 -18.85 8.25
N THR A 551 -31.98 -19.86 9.04
CA THR A 551 -32.89 -20.94 8.65
C THR A 551 -34.31 -20.64 9.10
#